data_AF-A0A9P5QGE0-F1
#
_entry.id   AF-A0A9P5QGE0-F1
#
_cell.length_a   1.000
_cell.length_b   1.000
_cell.length_c   1.000
_cell.angle_alpha   90.00
_cell.angle_beta   90.00
_cell.angle_gamma   90.00
#
_symmetry.space_group_name_H-M   'P 1'
#
loop_
_entity.id
_entity.type
_entity.pdbx_description
1 polymer ?
#
loop_
_entity_poly.entity_id
_entity_poly.type
_entity_poly.pdbx_seq_one_letter_code
_entity_poly.pdbx_strand_id
1 'polypeptide(L)' 'MNLKRIKETKKPSRIYLHMSEIILKGWFQGEPRAAINTEGAESHMVLEDGSLVVRAAMPKDMQRVIDLLGLVV' A
#
# COMPACT_ATOMS: atom_id res chain seq x y z
N MET A 1 45.68 1.47 -18.49
CA MET A 1 44.29 1.01 -18.27
C MET A 1 43.80 1.65 -16.98
N ASN A 2 42.95 2.68 -17.07
CA ASN A 2 42.55 3.49 -15.92
C ASN A 2 41.24 2.95 -15.32
N LEU A 3 41.32 2.26 -14.18
CA LEU A 3 40.15 1.81 -13.43
C LEU A 3 39.62 3.00 -12.62
N LYS A 4 38.59 3.68 -13.14
CA LYS A 4 37.85 4.67 -12.36
C LYS A 4 37.23 3.98 -11.16
N ARG A 5 37.64 4.40 -9.96
CA ARG A 5 37.09 3.98 -8.66
C ARG A 5 35.58 4.28 -8.66
N ILE A 6 34.75 3.25 -8.83
CA ILE A 6 33.30 3.38 -8.65
C ILE A 6 33.09 3.68 -7.17
N LYS A 7 32.76 4.94 -6.85
CA LYS A 7 32.23 5.27 -5.54
C LYS A 7 30.83 4.66 -5.48
N GLU A 8 30.72 3.45 -4.96
CA GLU A 8 29.43 2.89 -4.54
C GLU A 8 28.89 3.79 -3.43
N THR A 9 28.09 4.78 -3.81
CA THR A 9 27.21 5.46 -2.88
C THR A 9 26.14 4.45 -2.49
N LYS A 10 26.37 3.72 -1.40
CA LYS A 10 25.33 2.89 -0.78
C LYS A 10 24.14 3.81 -0.51
N LYS A 11 23.10 3.70 -1.32
CA LYS A 11 21.84 4.40 -1.06
C LYS A 11 21.39 4.00 0.34
N PRO A 12 20.95 4.95 1.18
CA PRO A 12 20.44 4.60 2.49
C PRO A 12 19.34 3.56 2.32
N SER A 13 19.50 2.42 2.98
CA SER A 13 18.49 1.37 3.00
C SER A 13 17.21 1.97 3.56
N ARG A 14 16.15 1.96 2.75
CA ARG A 14 14.81 2.36 3.19
C ARG A 14 14.14 1.18 3.86
N ILE A 15 13.38 1.47 4.92
CA ILE A 15 12.44 0.52 5.48
C ILE A 15 11.18 0.57 4.61
N TYR A 16 10.82 -0.56 4.03
CA TYR A 16 9.55 -0.71 3.33
C TYR A 16 8.47 -1.09 4.34
N LEU A 17 7.74 -0.08 4.82
CA LEU A 17 6.60 -0.24 5.73
C LEU A 17 5.41 0.51 5.13
N HIS A 18 4.30 -0.19 4.92
CA HIS A 18 3.08 0.36 4.34
C HIS A 18 1.87 -0.10 5.14
N MET A 19 1.03 0.85 5.57
CA MET A 19 -0.25 0.53 6.19
C MET A 19 -1.27 0.31 5.08
N SER A 20 -1.49 -0.95 4.71
CA SER A 20 -2.33 -1.32 3.57
C SER A 20 -3.82 -1.24 3.86
N GLU A 21 -4.24 -1.47 5.11
CA GLU A 21 -5.64 -1.53 5.50
C GLU A 21 -5.83 -1.01 6.93
N ILE A 22 -6.93 -0.30 7.16
CA ILE A 22 -7.45 0.04 8.48
C ILE A 22 -8.95 -0.27 8.54
N ILE A 23 -9.40 -0.80 9.68
CA ILE A 23 -10.80 -1.11 9.95
C ILE A 23 -11.28 -0.22 11.10
N LEU A 24 -12.25 0.65 10.81
CA LEU A 24 -12.85 1.58 11.76
C LEU A 24 -14.22 1.05 12.17
N LYS A 25 -14.33 0.50 13.39
CA LYS A 25 -15.55 -0.11 13.91
C LYS A 25 -16.56 0.95 14.36
N GLY A 26 -17.84 0.73 14.06
CA GLY A 26 -18.94 1.60 14.51
C GLY A 26 -18.89 3.03 13.95
N TRP A 27 -18.12 3.25 12.87
CA TRP A 27 -17.95 4.55 12.23
C TRP A 27 -19.04 4.85 11.20
N PHE A 28 -19.75 3.85 10.71
CA PHE A 28 -20.82 4.02 9.74
C PHE A 28 -22.17 3.69 10.37
N GLN A 29 -23.12 4.64 10.29
CA GLN A 29 -24.48 4.50 10.82
C GLN A 29 -25.55 4.45 9.71
N GLY A 30 -25.15 4.18 8.46
CA GLY A 30 -26.05 4.11 7.30
C GLY A 30 -26.32 2.67 6.83
N GLU A 31 -27.25 2.53 5.88
CA GLU A 31 -27.52 1.27 5.18
C GLU A 31 -26.24 0.71 4.53
N PRO A 32 -25.92 -0.59 4.67
CA PRO A 32 -24.75 -1.20 4.04
C PRO A 32 -24.87 -1.04 2.53
N ARG A 33 -24.05 -0.15 1.96
CA ARG A 33 -23.95 0.05 0.51
C ARG A 33 -22.70 -0.65 0.02
N ALA A 34 -22.89 -1.59 -0.91
CA ALA A 34 -21.79 -2.21 -1.64
C ALA A 34 -20.94 -1.11 -2.31
N ALA A 35 -19.64 -1.17 -2.00
CA ALA A 35 -18.51 -0.38 -2.51
C ALA A 35 -18.85 0.77 -3.49
N ILE A 36 -18.69 2.02 -3.04
CA ILE A 36 -18.66 3.17 -3.95
C ILE A 36 -17.23 3.34 -4.47
N ASN A 37 -17.15 3.34 -5.80
CA ASN A 37 -15.94 3.34 -6.60
C ASN A 37 -14.92 4.43 -6.24
N THR A 38 -13.68 4.00 -6.45
CA THR A 38 -12.39 4.63 -6.24
C THR A 38 -12.13 5.83 -7.15
N GLU A 39 -11.92 7.01 -6.59
CA GLU A 39 -11.03 7.99 -7.20
C GLU A 39 -9.59 7.62 -6.79
N GLY A 40 -8.86 6.97 -7.70
CA GLY A 40 -7.46 6.56 -7.49
C GLY A 40 -7.28 5.08 -7.17
N ALA A 41 -6.16 4.75 -6.54
CA ALA A 41 -5.78 3.37 -6.19
C ALA A 41 -6.17 3.00 -4.74
N GLU A 42 -6.84 3.90 -4.03
CA GLU A 42 -7.36 3.69 -2.68
C GLU A 42 -8.81 3.21 -2.77
N SER A 43 -9.22 2.32 -1.87
CA SER A 43 -10.59 1.77 -1.85
C SER A 43 -11.17 1.81 -0.45
N HIS A 44 -12.47 2.05 -0.34
CA HIS A 44 -13.19 1.95 0.93
C HIS A 44 -14.40 1.02 0.78
N MET A 45 -14.75 0.34 1.87
CA MET A 45 -15.88 -0.59 1.93
C MET A 45 -16.54 -0.52 3.30
N VAL A 46 -17.86 -0.48 3.34
CA VAL A 46 -18.64 -0.61 4.58
C VAL A 46 -19.08 -2.06 4.74
N LEU A 47 -18.78 -2.66 5.88
CA LEU A 47 -19.21 -4.02 6.24
C LEU A 47 -20.63 -4.03 6.79
N GLU A 48 -21.25 -5.21 6.82
CA GLU A 48 -22.59 -5.41 7.39
C GLU A 48 -22.69 -5.02 8.88
N ASP A 49 -21.59 -5.12 9.62
CA ASP A 49 -21.51 -4.74 11.03
C ASP A 49 -21.32 -3.21 11.25
N GLY A 50 -21.37 -2.41 10.18
CA GLY A 50 -21.17 -0.96 10.23
C GLY A 50 -19.71 -0.53 10.33
N SER A 51 -18.75 -1.45 10.19
CA SER A 51 -17.32 -1.10 10.13
C SER A 51 -16.96 -0.51 8.77
N LEU A 52 -16.12 0.52 8.77
CA LEU A 52 -15.52 1.10 7.56
C LEU A 52 -14.11 0.53 7.37
N VAL A 53 -13.91 -0.17 6.25
CA VAL A 53 -12.60 -0.64 5.79
C VAL A 53 -12.05 0.38 4.81
N VAL A 54 -10.82 0.85 5.04
CA VAL A 54 -10.09 1.73 4.13
C VAL A 54 -8.80 1.04 3.74
N ARG A 55 -8.54 0.93 2.44
CA ARG A 55 -7.34 0.33 1.86
C ARG A 55 -6.55 1.33 1.05
N ALA A 56 -5.25 1.37 1.30
CA ALA A 56 -4.30 2.19 0.55
C ALA A 56 -3.54 1.34 -0.47
N ALA A 57 -3.48 1.80 -1.71
CA ALA A 57 -2.64 1.17 -2.71
C ALA A 57 -1.19 1.13 -2.27
N MET A 58 -0.53 0.02 -2.60
CA MET A 58 0.89 -0.12 -2.38
C MET A 58 1.68 0.92 -3.19
N PRO A 59 2.67 1.60 -2.60
CA PRO A 59 3.56 2.49 -3.33
C PRO A 59 4.26 1.75 -4.49
N LYS A 60 4.35 2.40 -5.65
CA LYS A 60 4.93 1.79 -6.88
C LYS A 60 6.37 1.31 -6.71
N ASP A 61 7.15 1.99 -5.87
CA ASP A 61 8.54 1.60 -5.59
C ASP A 61 8.61 0.34 -4.71
N MET A 62 7.70 0.21 -3.75
CA MET A 62 7.54 -1.01 -2.95
C MET A 62 7.06 -2.18 -3.80
N GLN A 63 6.05 -1.97 -4.65
CA GLN A 63 5.56 -2.98 -5.61
C GLN A 63 6.70 -3.48 -6.51
N ARG A 64 7.49 -2.55 -7.07
CA ARG A 64 8.65 -2.90 -7.90
C ARG A 64 9.67 -3.77 -7.15
N VAL A 65 9.91 -3.51 -5.87
CA VAL A 65 10.86 -4.32 -5.06
C VAL A 65 10.30 -5.71 -4.81
N ILE A 66 9.01 -5.84 -4.50
CA ILE A 66 8.31 -7.12 -4.38
C ILE A 66 8.44 -7.93 -5.67
N ASP A 67 8.17 -7.31 -6.82
CA ASP A 67 8.27 -7.96 -8.14
C ASP A 67 9.70 -8.41 -8.43
N LEU A 68 10.70 -7.57 -8.15
CA LEU A 68 12.12 -7.90 -8.35
C LEU A 68 12.60 -9.05 -7.46
N LEU A 69 12.02 -9.17 -6.27
CA LEU A 69 12.32 -10.26 -5.34
C LEU A 69 11.51 -11.53 -5.64
N GLY A 70 10.56 -11.48 -6.59
CA GLY A 70 9.67 -12.59 -6.90
C GLY A 70 8.74 -12.96 -5.75
N LEU A 71 8.41 -11.99 -4.89
CA LEU A 71 7.49 -12.19 -3.77
C LEU A 71 6.05 -12.11 -4.26
N VAL A 72 5.20 -13.00 -3.76
CA VAL A 72 3.75 -12.94 -3.97
C VAL A 72 3.15 -12.25 -2.74
N VAL A 73 2.38 -11.19 -2.96
CA VAL A 73 1.70 -10.40 -1.91
C VAL A 73 0.21 -10.36 -2.18
#